data_AF-A0A3N2RN74-F1
#
_entry.id   AF-A0A3N2RN74-F1
#
_cell.length_a   1.000
_cell.length_b   1.000
_cell.length_c   1.000
_cell.angle_alpha   90.00
_cell.angle_beta   90.00
_cell.angle_gamma   90.00
#
_symmetry.space_group_name_H-M   'P 1'
#
loop_
_entity.id
_entity.type
_entity.pdbx_description
1 polymer ?
#
loop_
_entity_poly.entity_id
_entity_poly.type
_entity_poly.pdbx_seq_one_letter_code
_entity_poly.pdbx_strand_id
1 'polypeptide(L)'
;MTAWFGEGARRGTGVARPRGARLRVAALALWLAAVPSAWADQAERYAPPGAALSQPRAHPDWPCLASLLQQIVDDQGARGVNVLHIGRVVREDDDGNDFVRVYWPRQRAILLVSLNRDGCADPDYRYDSLGLGWYRTKARIDLDRHVRATEAEISGSSFLVTRAWADAVIAECTTHGTELKLRRARRRRRDADAAL
;
A
#
# COMPACT_ATOMS: atom_id res chain seq x y z
N MET A 1 28.19 -37.57 -0.32
CA MET A 1 28.52 -38.98 0.00
C MET A 1 27.18 -39.63 0.33
N THR A 2 26.55 -40.50 -0.46
CA THR A 2 26.91 -41.71 -1.23
C THR A 2 25.71 -41.97 -2.17
N ALA A 3 25.78 -41.98 -3.50
CA ALA A 3 26.29 -43.00 -4.43
C ALA A 3 25.78 -44.44 -4.19
N TRP A 4 24.91 -44.97 -5.10
CA TRP A 4 24.99 -46.28 -5.80
C TRP A 4 23.65 -46.63 -6.53
N PHE A 5 23.59 -46.81 -7.86
CA PHE A 5 23.86 -48.01 -8.72
C PHE A 5 22.88 -49.19 -8.47
N GLY A 6 22.32 -49.94 -9.44
CA GLY A 6 22.50 -50.09 -10.90
C GLY A 6 21.24 -50.81 -11.48
N GLU A 7 20.92 -50.68 -12.77
CA GLU A 7 21.39 -51.47 -13.93
C GLU A 7 20.85 -52.92 -13.99
N GLY A 8 20.15 -53.25 -15.09
CA GLY A 8 19.67 -54.61 -15.34
C GLY A 8 18.67 -54.74 -16.51
N ALA A 9 19.19 -54.79 -17.73
CA ALA A 9 18.42 -55.08 -18.95
C ALA A 9 18.02 -56.56 -19.08
N ARG A 10 16.90 -56.86 -19.77
CA ARG A 10 16.85 -57.61 -21.05
C ARG A 10 15.44 -58.16 -21.40
N ARG A 11 15.03 -57.79 -22.61
CA ARG A 11 14.27 -58.50 -23.67
C ARG A 11 13.49 -59.79 -23.32
N GLY A 12 12.23 -59.80 -23.73
CA GLY A 12 11.45 -61.00 -24.05
C GLY A 12 10.27 -60.66 -24.97
N THR A 13 10.32 -61.17 -26.19
CA THR A 13 9.38 -61.05 -27.31
C THR A 13 8.12 -61.90 -27.14
N GLY A 14 6.98 -61.50 -27.75
CA GLY A 14 5.95 -62.46 -28.17
C GLY A 14 4.49 -62.03 -28.11
N VAL A 15 4.00 -61.46 -29.21
CA VAL A 15 2.73 -61.74 -29.93
C VAL A 15 1.49 -62.18 -29.11
N ALA A 16 0.40 -61.40 -29.20
CA ALA A 16 -0.86 -61.78 -29.87
C ALA A 16 -2.01 -60.81 -29.54
N ARG A 17 -2.65 -60.29 -30.60
CA ARG A 17 -3.98 -59.64 -30.55
C ARG A 17 -5.07 -60.71 -30.44
N PRO A 18 -6.17 -60.39 -29.76
CA PRO A 18 -7.48 -60.69 -30.32
C PRO A 18 -8.37 -59.45 -30.42
N ARG A 19 -9.20 -59.47 -31.47
CA ARG A 19 -10.25 -58.52 -31.79
C ARG A 19 -11.49 -58.82 -30.94
N GLY A 20 -12.16 -57.75 -30.51
CA GLY A 20 -13.61 -57.71 -30.39
C GLY A 20 -14.20 -57.88 -28.99
N ALA A 21 -14.65 -56.77 -28.40
CA ALA A 21 -15.98 -56.66 -27.81
C ALA A 21 -16.23 -55.18 -27.47
N ARG A 22 -17.31 -54.62 -28.02
CA ARG A 22 -17.83 -53.31 -27.61
C ARG A 22 -18.49 -53.47 -26.25
N LEU A 23 -18.19 -52.60 -25.30
CA LEU A 23 -19.12 -52.18 -24.25
C LEU A 23 -18.71 -50.77 -23.78
N ARG A 24 -19.68 -49.86 -23.85
CA ARG A 24 -19.61 -48.45 -23.43
C ARG A 24 -19.51 -48.38 -21.91
N VAL A 25 -18.54 -47.65 -21.35
CA VAL A 25 -18.69 -47.00 -20.04
C VAL A 25 -17.92 -45.69 -20.01
N ALA A 26 -18.70 -44.62 -19.77
CA ALA A 26 -18.42 -43.33 -19.15
C ALA A 26 -17.03 -42.68 -19.23
N ALA A 27 -17.05 -41.44 -19.71
CA ALA A 27 -16.02 -40.44 -19.50
C ALA A 27 -15.65 -40.29 -18.02
N LEU A 28 -14.37 -40.41 -17.69
CA LEU A 28 -13.79 -39.78 -16.50
C LEU A 28 -12.93 -38.62 -16.98
N ALA A 29 -13.46 -37.42 -16.78
CA ALA A 29 -12.75 -36.18 -17.00
C ALA A 29 -11.51 -36.11 -16.09
N LEU A 30 -10.36 -35.78 -16.69
CA LEU A 30 -9.20 -35.27 -15.98
C LEU A 30 -9.63 -34.01 -15.21
N TRP A 31 -9.71 -34.10 -13.89
CA TRP A 31 -9.62 -32.94 -13.02
C TRP A 31 -8.18 -32.81 -12.54
N LEU A 32 -7.35 -32.15 -13.36
CA LEU A 32 -6.21 -31.41 -12.83
C LEU A 32 -6.80 -30.17 -12.16
N ALA A 33 -7.29 -30.33 -10.93
CA ALA A 33 -7.55 -29.19 -10.07
C ALA A 33 -6.19 -28.56 -9.75
N ALA A 34 -5.89 -27.47 -10.45
CA ALA A 34 -4.83 -26.56 -10.10
C ALA A 34 -4.93 -26.26 -8.60
N VAL A 35 -3.85 -26.51 -7.87
CA VAL A 35 -3.67 -26.05 -6.50
C VAL A 35 -3.84 -24.52 -6.55
N PRO A 36 -4.90 -23.93 -5.98
CA PRO A 36 -4.92 -22.49 -5.82
C PRO A 36 -3.86 -22.21 -4.76
N SER A 37 -2.81 -21.54 -5.21
CA SER A 37 -1.78 -20.91 -4.41
C SER A 37 -2.39 -20.22 -3.20
N ALA A 38 -2.43 -20.89 -2.05
CA ALA A 38 -2.74 -20.30 -0.75
C ALA A 38 -1.61 -19.37 -0.25
N TRP A 39 -0.80 -18.85 -1.18
CA TRP A 39 0.27 -17.87 -0.99
C TRP A 39 -0.04 -16.55 -1.70
N ALA A 40 -1.33 -16.28 -1.97
CA ALA A 40 -1.80 -14.94 -2.30
C ALA A 40 -2.29 -14.16 -1.06
N ASP A 41 -2.42 -14.81 0.10
CA ASP A 41 -2.95 -14.21 1.33
C ASP A 41 -1.95 -13.31 2.09
N GLN A 42 -0.79 -13.01 1.51
CA GLN A 42 0.25 -12.21 2.17
C GLN A 42 0.74 -11.00 1.35
N ALA A 43 0.06 -10.65 0.26
CA ALA A 43 0.24 -9.37 -0.40
C ALA A 43 -0.81 -8.38 0.13
N GLU A 44 -0.38 -7.60 1.12
CA GLU A 44 -0.96 -6.32 1.53
C GLU A 44 -2.40 -6.36 2.05
N ARG A 45 -2.53 -6.55 3.37
CA ARG A 45 -3.65 -5.97 4.14
C ARG A 45 -3.58 -4.45 3.99
N TYR A 46 -4.15 -3.93 2.91
CA TYR A 46 -4.45 -2.53 2.73
C TYR A 46 -5.96 -2.43 2.59
N ALA A 47 -6.62 -1.80 3.56
CA ALA A 47 -8.07 -1.74 3.59
C ALA A 47 -8.62 -1.12 2.28
N PRO A 48 -9.43 -1.87 1.50
CA PRO A 48 -10.05 -1.33 0.30
C PRO A 48 -11.04 -0.22 0.67
N PRO A 49 -11.44 0.63 -0.29
CA PRO A 49 -12.46 1.65 -0.06
C PRO A 49 -13.72 1.01 0.55
N GLY A 50 -14.06 1.36 1.81
CA GLY A 50 -15.22 0.78 2.51
C GLY A 50 -15.06 0.42 3.99
N ALA A 51 -13.89 0.66 4.61
CA ALA A 51 -13.69 0.50 6.06
C ALA A 51 -14.63 1.40 6.91
N ALA A 52 -14.64 1.26 8.24
CA ALA A 52 -15.34 2.20 9.11
C ALA A 52 -14.67 3.58 9.03
N LEU A 53 -15.37 4.55 8.45
CA LEU A 53 -14.83 5.87 8.12
C LEU A 53 -15.38 6.96 9.05
N SER A 54 -14.51 7.65 9.78
CA SER A 54 -14.88 8.80 10.62
C SER A 54 -14.27 10.11 10.11
N GLN A 55 -14.85 11.24 10.53
CA GLN A 55 -14.36 12.57 10.15
C GLN A 55 -13.00 12.85 10.81
N PRO A 56 -11.97 13.30 10.06
CA PRO A 56 -10.62 13.49 10.61
C PRO A 56 -10.56 14.46 11.79
N ARG A 57 -11.35 15.54 11.75
CA ARG A 57 -11.39 16.54 12.83
C ARG A 57 -11.98 16.02 14.14
N ALA A 58 -12.71 14.91 14.11
CA ALA A 58 -13.25 14.28 15.30
C ALA A 58 -12.25 13.30 15.95
N HIS A 59 -11.14 13.00 15.28
CA HIS A 59 -10.12 12.09 15.81
C HIS A 59 -9.30 12.78 16.92
N PRO A 60 -9.03 12.10 18.05
CA PRO A 60 -8.22 12.66 19.15
C PRO A 60 -6.84 13.17 18.69
N ASP A 61 -6.30 12.55 17.65
CA ASP A 61 -4.95 12.79 17.14
C ASP A 61 -4.85 13.95 16.13
N TRP A 62 -5.97 14.63 15.85
CA TRP A 62 -6.06 15.71 14.87
C TRP A 62 -5.01 16.85 15.06
N PRO A 63 -4.75 17.35 16.29
CA PRO A 63 -3.74 18.40 16.48
C PRO A 63 -2.32 17.96 16.10
N CYS A 64 -1.98 16.70 16.34
CA CYS A 64 -0.68 16.14 15.97
C CYS A 64 -0.58 15.89 14.48
N LEU A 65 -1.64 15.38 13.85
CA LEU A 65 -1.71 15.28 12.40
C LEU A 65 -1.48 16.64 11.73
N ALA A 66 -2.16 17.69 12.19
CA ALA A 66 -1.99 19.03 11.62
C ALA A 66 -0.55 19.55 11.78
N SER A 67 0.08 19.27 12.92
CA SER A 67 1.48 19.65 13.21
C SER A 67 2.47 18.89 12.33
N LEU A 68 2.28 17.57 12.14
CA LEU A 68 3.08 16.77 11.21
C LEU A 68 2.95 17.30 9.78
N LEU A 69 1.72 17.57 9.31
CA LEU A 69 1.48 18.08 7.97
C LEU A 69 2.14 19.45 7.76
N GLN A 70 2.19 20.30 8.79
CA GLN A 70 2.95 21.55 8.75
C GLN A 70 4.45 21.30 8.58
N GLN A 71 5.03 20.36 9.33
CA GLN A 71 6.45 20.00 9.18
C GLN A 71 6.77 19.45 7.78
N ILE A 72 5.89 18.61 7.23
CA ILE A 72 6.01 18.09 5.86
C ILE A 72 5.94 19.23 4.83
N VAL A 73 5.02 20.19 5.00
CA VAL A 73 4.93 21.37 4.14
C VAL A 73 6.17 22.26 4.26
N ASP A 74 6.76 22.37 5.44
CA ASP A 74 7.97 23.16 5.66
C ASP A 74 9.21 22.55 4.99
N ASP A 75 9.34 21.23 5.03
CA ASP A 75 10.41 20.47 4.38
C ASP A 75 10.21 20.40 2.85
N GLN A 76 9.05 19.94 2.39
CA GLN A 76 8.82 19.50 1.01
C GLN A 76 7.93 20.45 0.19
N GLY A 77 7.18 21.33 0.84
CA GLY A 77 6.16 22.13 0.18
C GLY A 77 6.71 23.18 -0.76
N ALA A 78 5.93 23.56 -1.76
CA ALA A 78 6.24 24.72 -2.57
C ALA A 78 6.07 26.00 -1.73
N ARG A 79 6.75 27.09 -2.11
CA ARG A 79 6.55 28.41 -1.48
C ARG A 79 5.08 28.83 -1.59
N GLY A 80 4.58 29.49 -0.55
CA GLY A 80 3.22 30.00 -0.47
C GLY A 80 2.29 29.10 0.35
N VAL A 81 1.00 29.14 0.02
CA VAL A 81 -0.04 28.34 0.66
C VAL A 81 -0.15 27.00 -0.07
N ASN A 82 -0.16 25.93 0.71
CA ASN A 82 -0.40 24.57 0.28
C ASN A 82 -1.77 24.15 0.82
N VAL A 83 -2.61 23.64 -0.07
CA VAL A 83 -3.91 23.06 0.29
C VAL A 83 -3.74 21.55 0.35
N LEU A 84 -4.20 20.95 1.44
CA LEU A 84 -4.24 19.52 1.67
C LEU A 84 -5.70 19.10 1.85
N HIS A 85 -6.08 17.99 1.22
CA HIS A 85 -7.39 17.38 1.38
C HIS A 85 -7.20 16.07 2.16
N ILE A 86 -7.69 16.03 3.39
CA ILE A 86 -7.51 14.92 4.32
C ILE A 86 -8.75 14.04 4.24
N GLY A 87 -8.60 12.84 3.70
CA GLY A 87 -9.66 11.84 3.61
C GLY A 87 -10.11 11.33 4.98
N ARG A 88 -11.20 10.57 5.01
CA ARG A 88 -11.73 10.03 6.27
C ARG A 88 -10.75 9.05 6.95
N VAL A 89 -10.86 8.96 8.26
CA VAL A 89 -10.06 8.06 9.10
C VAL A 89 -10.52 6.63 8.89
N VAL A 90 -9.59 5.75 8.57
CA VAL A 90 -9.77 4.31 8.40
C VAL A 90 -9.25 3.62 9.64
N ARG A 91 -10.10 2.84 10.31
CA ARG A 91 -9.69 1.99 11.43
C ARG A 91 -9.22 0.63 10.90
N GLU A 92 -8.02 0.20 11.30
CA GLU A 92 -7.49 -1.14 11.01
C GLU A 92 -7.44 -1.98 12.28
N ASP A 93 -8.25 -3.03 12.38
CA ASP A 93 -8.46 -3.75 13.65
C ASP A 93 -7.18 -4.45 14.18
N ASP A 94 -6.21 -4.77 13.33
CA ASP A 94 -5.04 -5.61 13.67
C ASP A 94 -3.85 -4.85 14.27
N ASP A 95 -3.51 -3.66 13.75
CA ASP A 95 -2.21 -3.00 14.02
C ASP A 95 -2.29 -1.89 15.07
N GLY A 96 -3.45 -1.71 15.71
CA GLY A 96 -3.65 -0.72 16.77
C GLY A 96 -3.59 0.74 16.32
N ASN A 97 -3.38 1.01 15.03
CA ASN A 97 -3.34 2.34 14.45
C ASN A 97 -4.59 2.61 13.61
N ASP A 98 -4.97 3.87 13.54
CA ASP A 98 -5.94 4.36 12.56
C ASP A 98 -5.14 5.05 11.44
N PHE A 99 -5.70 5.21 10.24
CA PHE A 99 -4.96 5.77 9.10
C PHE A 99 -5.78 6.82 8.37
N VAL A 100 -5.10 7.82 7.81
CA VAL A 100 -5.69 8.77 6.86
C VAL A 100 -4.85 8.86 5.59
N ARG A 101 -5.56 9.14 4.50
CA ARG A 101 -4.96 9.48 3.21
C ARG A 101 -5.06 10.98 3.03
N VAL A 102 -3.98 11.61 2.56
CA VAL A 102 -3.95 13.06 2.35
C VAL A 102 -3.57 13.36 0.91
N TYR A 103 -4.51 13.91 0.15
CA TYR A 103 -4.24 14.39 -1.19
C TYR A 103 -3.64 15.80 -1.15
N TRP A 104 -2.49 15.97 -1.82
CA TRP A 104 -1.77 17.23 -1.96
C TRP A 104 -1.68 17.65 -3.43
N PRO A 105 -2.66 18.42 -3.95
CA PRO A 105 -2.76 18.77 -5.37
C PRO A 105 -1.49 19.44 -5.91
N ARG A 106 -0.94 20.41 -5.16
CA ARG A 106 0.23 21.20 -5.59
C ARG A 106 1.50 20.36 -5.76
N GLN A 107 1.58 19.23 -5.06
CA GLN A 107 2.69 18.28 -5.15
C GLN A 107 2.36 17.05 -6.00
N ARG A 108 1.12 16.97 -6.54
CA ARG A 108 0.60 15.80 -7.26
C ARG A 108 0.91 14.51 -6.51
N ALA A 109 0.54 14.47 -5.23
CA ALA A 109 0.89 13.36 -4.36
C ALA A 109 -0.25 12.98 -3.40
N ILE A 110 -0.25 11.72 -2.97
CA ILE A 110 -1.06 11.20 -1.87
C ILE A 110 -0.09 10.76 -0.76
N LEU A 111 -0.32 11.25 0.46
CA LEU A 111 0.41 10.82 1.65
C LEU A 111 -0.40 9.74 2.39
N LEU A 112 0.31 8.75 2.92
CA LEU A 112 -0.24 7.70 3.79
C LEU A 112 0.20 8.02 5.21
N VAL A 113 -0.74 8.38 6.09
CA VAL A 113 -0.43 8.84 7.45
C VAL A 113 -1.08 7.92 8.46
N SER A 114 -0.25 7.28 9.29
CA SER A 114 -0.70 6.58 10.49
C SER A 114 -1.08 7.59 11.55
N LEU A 115 -2.19 7.33 12.23
CA LEU A 115 -2.68 8.03 13.40
C LEU A 115 -2.59 7.08 14.59
N ASN A 116 -2.03 7.56 15.69
CA ASN A 116 -2.02 6.80 16.92
C ASN A 116 -3.41 6.90 17.57
N ARG A 117 -3.98 5.75 17.96
CA ARG A 117 -5.29 5.71 18.63
C ARG A 117 -5.28 6.43 19.97
N ASP A 118 -4.14 6.49 20.65
CA ASP A 118 -3.96 7.17 21.93
C ASP A 118 -3.64 8.68 21.76
N GLY A 119 -3.60 9.16 20.53
CA GLY A 119 -3.43 10.58 20.24
C GLY A 119 -1.99 11.10 20.44
N CYS A 120 -1.89 12.42 20.57
CA CYS A 120 -0.66 13.15 20.95
C CYS A 120 -0.07 12.77 22.32
N ALA A 121 -0.69 11.85 23.05
CA ALA A 121 -0.37 11.53 24.43
C ALA A 121 0.70 10.43 24.58
N ASP A 122 1.08 9.76 23.49
CA ASP A 122 2.17 8.78 23.49
C ASP A 122 3.54 9.49 23.36
N PRO A 123 4.38 9.54 24.41
CA PRO A 123 5.69 10.18 24.37
C PRO A 123 6.73 9.38 23.58
N ASP A 124 6.45 8.12 23.23
CA ASP A 124 7.33 7.25 22.43
C ASP A 124 6.98 7.36 20.93
N TYR A 125 5.74 7.71 20.59
CA TYR A 125 5.26 7.97 19.23
C TYR A 125 5.34 9.45 18.85
N ARG A 126 6.51 10.05 19.02
CA ARG A 126 6.71 11.44 18.58
C ARG A 126 6.82 11.48 17.07
N TYR A 127 6.01 12.30 16.40
CA TYR A 127 6.12 12.53 14.96
C TYR A 127 7.50 13.10 14.53
N ASP A 128 8.33 13.54 15.48
CA ASP A 128 9.74 13.88 15.26
C ASP A 128 10.67 12.63 15.10
N SER A 129 10.26 11.46 15.58
CA SER A 129 10.95 10.16 15.44
C SER A 129 10.63 9.47 14.11
N LEU A 130 9.41 9.67 13.58
CA LEU A 130 9.03 9.35 12.21
C LEU A 130 9.72 10.33 11.26
N GLY A 131 11.00 10.08 10.99
CA GLY A 131 11.83 10.99 10.20
C GLY A 131 11.14 11.41 8.91
N LEU A 132 11.09 12.72 8.65
CA LEU A 132 10.44 13.32 7.46
C LEU A 132 10.89 12.68 6.11
N GLY A 133 12.02 11.96 6.09
CA GLY A 133 12.47 11.12 4.99
C GLY A 133 11.50 9.98 4.61
N TRP A 134 10.76 9.42 5.57
CA TRP A 134 9.73 8.41 5.31
C TRP A 134 8.61 8.96 4.43
N TYR A 135 8.13 10.17 4.74
CA TYR A 135 7.12 10.89 3.93
C TYR A 135 7.67 11.46 2.61
N ARG A 136 8.99 11.50 2.43
CA ARG A 136 9.60 11.79 1.12
C ARG A 136 9.54 10.59 0.17
N THR A 137 9.46 9.38 0.71
CA THR A 137 9.73 8.15 -0.05
C THR A 137 8.61 7.14 0.10
N LYS A 138 8.50 6.49 1.25
CA LYS A 138 7.69 5.29 1.47
C LYS A 138 6.23 5.60 1.77
N ALA A 139 5.94 6.64 2.56
CA ALA A 139 4.58 7.09 2.86
C ALA A 139 4.02 8.09 1.82
N ARG A 140 4.52 8.03 0.58
CA ARG A 140 4.14 8.97 -0.49
C ARG A 140 3.93 8.25 -1.82
N ILE A 141 2.74 8.42 -2.37
CA ILE A 141 2.43 8.09 -3.76
C ILE A 141 2.56 9.36 -4.59
N ASP A 142 3.57 9.40 -5.46
CA ASP A 142 3.72 10.44 -6.47
C ASP A 142 2.84 10.07 -7.67
N LEU A 143 1.90 10.94 -8.02
CA LEU A 143 0.88 10.62 -9.04
C LEU A 143 1.44 10.51 -10.45
N ASP A 144 2.62 11.08 -10.70
CA ASP A 144 3.27 11.02 -12.01
C ASP A 144 4.20 9.81 -12.11
N ARG A 145 4.75 9.33 -10.99
CA ARG A 145 5.76 8.25 -10.97
C ARG A 145 5.22 6.90 -10.50
N HIS A 146 4.30 6.89 -9.54
CA HIS A 146 3.89 5.67 -8.82
C HIS A 146 2.53 5.13 -9.26
N VAL A 147 1.82 5.85 -10.15
CA VAL A 147 0.50 5.44 -10.65
C VAL A 147 0.64 4.75 -12.01
N ARG A 148 -0.02 3.60 -12.17
CA ARG A 148 -0.08 2.83 -13.41
C ARG A 148 -1.52 2.68 -13.89
N ALA A 149 -1.71 2.41 -15.18
CA ALA A 149 -3.04 2.32 -15.75
C ALA A 149 -3.76 1.04 -15.29
N THR A 150 -3.03 -0.07 -15.16
CA THR A 150 -3.64 -1.39 -14.94
C THR A 150 -2.97 -2.18 -13.82
N GLU A 151 -3.70 -3.17 -13.30
CA GLU A 151 -3.22 -4.10 -12.26
C GLU A 151 -1.99 -4.90 -12.73
N ALA A 152 -1.96 -5.29 -14.01
CA ALA A 152 -0.84 -6.03 -14.58
C ALA A 152 0.48 -5.24 -14.53
N GLU A 153 0.42 -3.92 -14.63
CA GLU A 153 1.60 -3.04 -14.57
C GLU A 153 2.14 -2.84 -13.14
N ILE A 154 1.34 -3.14 -12.12
CA ILE A 154 1.77 -3.07 -10.72
C ILE A 154 2.07 -4.44 -10.12
N SER A 155 1.76 -5.53 -10.83
CA SER A 155 2.02 -6.89 -10.36
C SER A 155 3.48 -7.08 -9.95
N GLY A 156 3.69 -7.54 -8.71
CA GLY A 156 5.02 -7.73 -8.13
C GLY A 156 5.67 -6.46 -7.55
N SER A 157 4.98 -5.31 -7.59
CA SER A 157 5.39 -4.09 -6.91
C SER A 157 4.63 -3.93 -5.59
N SER A 158 5.36 -3.65 -4.51
CA SER A 158 4.78 -3.31 -3.21
C SER A 158 4.64 -1.79 -3.00
N PHE A 159 4.52 -1.03 -4.09
CA PHE A 159 4.63 0.44 -4.04
C PHE A 159 3.86 1.17 -5.14
N LEU A 160 3.74 0.57 -6.33
CA LEU A 160 2.94 1.14 -7.39
C LEU A 160 1.45 0.90 -7.12
N VAL A 161 0.61 1.83 -7.55
CA VAL A 161 -0.84 1.76 -7.41
C VAL A 161 -1.51 1.96 -8.76
N THR A 162 -2.75 1.50 -8.91
CA THR A 162 -3.53 1.75 -10.12
C THR A 162 -4.08 3.17 -10.15
N ARG A 163 -4.34 3.67 -11.36
CA ARG A 163 -4.99 4.97 -11.60
C ARG A 163 -6.39 5.00 -11.01
N ALA A 164 -7.15 3.92 -11.18
CA ALA A 164 -8.47 3.78 -10.60
C ALA A 164 -8.44 3.93 -9.06
N TRP A 165 -7.44 3.35 -8.40
CA TRP A 165 -7.24 3.52 -6.96
C TRP A 165 -6.92 4.98 -6.60
N ALA A 166 -5.96 5.60 -7.30
CA ALA A 166 -5.55 6.98 -7.01
C ALA A 166 -6.71 7.96 -7.20
N ASP A 167 -7.48 7.79 -8.28
CA ASP A 167 -8.66 8.61 -8.58
C ASP A 167 -9.74 8.45 -7.50
N ALA A 168 -9.97 7.23 -7.00
CA ALA A 168 -10.90 6.98 -5.91
C ALA A 168 -10.47 7.67 -4.60
N VAL A 169 -9.18 7.63 -4.26
CA VAL A 169 -8.65 8.32 -3.07
C VAL A 169 -8.77 9.84 -3.22
N ILE A 170 -8.42 10.38 -4.38
CA ILE A 170 -8.55 11.82 -4.66
C ILE A 170 -10.01 12.24 -4.51
N ALA A 171 -10.94 11.50 -5.14
CA ALA A 171 -12.37 11.79 -5.07
C ALA A 171 -12.89 11.75 -3.62
N GLU A 172 -12.46 10.78 -2.82
CA GLU A 172 -12.83 10.68 -1.40
C GLU A 172 -12.31 11.89 -0.61
N CYS A 173 -11.02 12.23 -0.76
CA CYS A 173 -10.39 13.35 -0.08
C CYS A 173 -11.05 14.68 -0.43
N THR A 174 -11.40 14.89 -1.71
CA THR A 174 -11.99 16.17 -2.16
C THR A 174 -13.48 16.28 -1.88
N THR A 175 -14.22 15.17 -1.84
CA THR A 175 -15.69 15.18 -1.70
C THR A 175 -16.13 15.06 -0.24
N HIS A 176 -15.44 14.25 0.55
CA HIS A 176 -15.85 13.91 1.93
C HIS A 176 -14.80 14.27 2.98
N GLY A 177 -13.61 14.66 2.54
CA GLY A 177 -12.49 14.99 3.40
C GLY A 177 -12.55 16.40 4.00
N THR A 178 -11.56 16.68 4.84
CA THR A 178 -11.31 17.99 5.45
C THR A 178 -10.22 18.73 4.69
N GLU A 179 -10.50 19.96 4.30
CA GLU A 179 -9.48 20.87 3.75
C GLU A 179 -8.63 21.49 4.87
N LEU A 180 -7.31 21.47 4.70
CA LEU A 180 -6.34 22.14 5.55
C LEU A 180 -5.40 23.02 4.71
N LYS A 181 -5.33 24.31 5.03
CA LYS A 181 -4.46 25.28 4.35
C LYS A 181 -3.25 25.57 5.22
N LEU A 182 -2.07 25.22 4.72
CA LEU A 182 -0.80 25.39 5.43
C LEU A 182 0.12 26.30 4.63
N ARG A 183 0.75 27.27 5.29
CA ARG A 183 1.75 28.11 4.64
C ARG A 183 3.13 27.59 5.00
N ARG A 184 3.97 27.39 3.98
CA ARG A 184 5.37 27.04 4.20
C ARG A 184 6.08 28.15 4.96
N ALA A 185 6.65 27.84 6.11
CA ALA A 185 7.48 28.73 6.89
C ALA A 185 8.67 29.19 6.03
N ARG A 186 8.97 30.50 6.08
CA ARG A 186 10.22 30.99 5.50
C ARG A 186 11.36 30.43 6.34
N ARG A 187 12.27 29.66 5.74
CA ARG A 187 13.53 29.27 6.39
C ARG A 187 14.20 30.56 6.87
N ARG A 188 14.20 30.84 8.19
CA ARG A 188 15.12 31.85 8.73
C ARG A 188 16.50 31.32 8.40
N ARG A 189 17.28 32.09 7.64
CA ARG A 189 18.68 31.78 7.34
C ARG A 189 19.35 31.44 8.66
N ARG A 190 19.90 30.22 8.72
CA ARG A 190 20.74 29.73 9.82
C ARG A 190 22.14 30.33 9.67
N ASP A 191 22.20 31.65 9.46
CA ASP A 191 23.42 32.43 9.22
C ASP A 191 23.75 33.30 10.46
N ALA A 192 22.98 33.19 11.54
CA ALA A 192 23.21 33.97 12.76
C ALA A 192 24.11 33.25 13.81
N ASP A 193 24.33 31.94 13.66
CA ASP A 193 25.12 31.15 14.63
C ASP A 193 26.51 30.75 14.10
N ALA A 194 26.94 31.30 12.96
CA ALA A 194 28.29 31.13 12.41
C ALA A 194 29.13 32.42 12.49
N ALA A 195 28.66 33.42 13.24
CA ALA A 195 29.28 34.74 13.38
C ALA A 195 29.68 35.07 14.84
N LEU A 196 30.00 34.06 15.64
CA LEU A 196 30.65 34.21 16.95
C LEU A 196 31.98 33.47 16.97
#